data_AF-H0HNK3-F1
#
_entry.id   AF-H0HNK3-F1
#
_cell.length_a   1.000
_cell.length_b   1.000
_cell.length_c   1.000
_cell.angle_alpha   90.00
_cell.angle_beta   90.00
_cell.angle_gamma   90.00
#
_symmetry.space_group_name_H-M   'P 1'
#
loop_
_entity.id
_entity.type
_entity.pdbx_description
1 polymer ?
#
loop_
_entity_poly.entity_id
_entity_poly.type
_entity_poly.pdbx_seq_one_letter_code
_entity_poly.pdbx_strand_id
1 'polypeptide(L)'
;MDAIAEHAHRVSYHAVTRYVQRILGVEIACDDAMNPRAVAKAHCAAAGTTMEKVRADILTPAVLAAALAGLTNVNTPRMRLVIHAGIVATICSPRRKSNHRMQVRTDKEYRTRQSRFNRRMRHA
;
A
#
# COMPACT_ATOMS: atom_id res chain seq x y z
N MET A 1 22.92 1.28 14.41
CA MET A 1 21.74 2.02 13.94
C MET A 1 21.48 1.84 12.44
N ASP A 2 22.09 0.86 11.75
CA ASP A 2 22.05 0.83 10.27
C ASP A 2 21.35 -0.38 9.64
N ALA A 3 20.64 -1.22 10.41
CA ALA A 3 19.93 -2.37 9.84
C ALA A 3 18.94 -1.96 8.73
N ILE A 4 18.32 -0.78 8.85
CA ILE A 4 17.42 -0.25 7.81
C ILE A 4 18.21 0.15 6.54
N ALA A 5 19.36 0.80 6.70
CA ALA A 5 20.20 1.21 5.58
C ALA A 5 20.77 0.00 4.83
N GLU A 6 21.22 -1.03 5.56
CA GLU A 6 21.70 -2.29 5.02
C GLU A 6 20.63 -3.01 4.18
N HIS A 7 19.37 -2.96 4.62
CA HIS A 7 18.24 -3.60 3.95
C HIS A 7 17.51 -2.71 2.94
N ALA A 8 18.03 -1.54 2.59
CA ALA A 8 17.41 -0.63 1.62
C ALA A 8 17.18 -1.28 0.24
N HIS A 9 17.98 -2.28 -0.13
CA HIS A 9 17.82 -3.07 -1.35
C HIS A 9 16.52 -3.91 -1.38
N ARG A 10 15.87 -4.14 -0.23
CA ARG A 10 14.58 -4.84 -0.12
C ARG A 10 13.39 -3.99 -0.56
N VAL A 11 13.61 -2.76 -1.03
CA VAL A 11 12.56 -1.91 -1.61
C VAL A 11 12.80 -1.76 -3.10
N SER A 12 11.88 -2.31 -3.89
CA SER A 12 11.94 -2.24 -5.36
C SER A 12 11.81 -0.80 -5.86
N TYR A 13 12.38 -0.51 -7.05
CA TYR A 13 12.20 0.80 -7.69
C TYR A 13 10.72 1.09 -7.97
N HIS A 14 9.92 0.08 -8.30
CA HIS A 14 8.49 0.23 -8.47
C HIS A 14 7.80 0.71 -7.19
N ALA A 15 8.16 0.15 -6.03
CA ALA A 15 7.63 0.60 -4.74
C ALA A 15 8.01 2.07 -4.44
N VAL A 16 9.24 2.48 -4.76
CA VAL A 16 9.68 3.89 -4.63
C VAL A 16 8.82 4.80 -5.49
N THR A 17 8.62 4.48 -6.77
CA THR A 17 7.76 5.26 -7.66
C THR A 17 6.33 5.35 -7.14
N ARG A 18 5.76 4.23 -6.69
CA ARG A 18 4.40 4.20 -6.13
C ARG A 18 4.29 4.98 -4.82
N TYR A 19 5.34 5.03 -3.99
CA TYR A 19 5.38 5.90 -2.82
C TYR A 19 5.21 7.36 -3.21
N VAL A 20 6.04 7.82 -4.15
CA VAL A 20 6.03 9.22 -4.60
C VAL A 20 4.67 9.59 -5.20
N GLN A 21 4.13 8.74 -6.07
CA GLN A 21 2.83 8.98 -6.70
C GLN A 21 1.67 8.96 -5.69
N ARG A 22 1.60 7.94 -4.82
CA ARG A 22 0.40 7.67 -4.00
C ARG A 22 0.43 8.30 -2.61
N ILE A 23 1.62 8.54 -2.06
CA ILE A 23 1.81 9.07 -0.71
C ILE A 23 2.23 10.52 -0.76
N LEU A 24 3.19 10.88 -1.63
CA LEU A 24 3.61 12.27 -1.80
C LEU A 24 2.73 13.04 -2.80
N GLY A 25 1.93 12.35 -3.61
CA GLY A 25 1.01 12.98 -4.56
C GLY A 25 1.70 13.62 -5.76
N VAL A 26 2.94 13.21 -6.07
CA VAL A 26 3.71 13.78 -7.18
C VAL A 26 3.72 12.81 -8.36
N GLU A 27 3.18 13.26 -9.47
CA GLU A 27 3.11 12.52 -10.72
C GLU A 27 3.76 13.33 -11.84
N ILE A 28 4.58 12.65 -12.65
CA ILE A 28 5.26 13.23 -13.80
C ILE A 28 5.11 12.25 -14.96
N ALA A 29 5.06 12.77 -16.18
CA ALA A 29 5.15 11.93 -17.37
C ALA A 29 6.58 11.35 -17.45
N CYS A 30 6.68 10.02 -17.44
CA CYS A 30 7.90 9.30 -17.78
C CYS A 30 7.62 8.50 -19.05
N ASP A 31 8.63 8.35 -19.90
CA ASP A 31 8.54 7.46 -21.05
C ASP A 31 8.59 6.00 -20.56
N ASP A 32 7.72 5.15 -21.12
CA ASP A 32 7.64 3.72 -20.79
C ASP A 32 8.92 2.97 -21.19
N ALA A 33 9.73 3.51 -22.11
CA ALA A 33 11.03 2.96 -22.47
C ALA A 33 12.11 3.18 -21.40
N MET A 34 11.85 4.01 -20.38
CA MET A 34 12.83 4.29 -19.33
C MET A 34 13.04 3.08 -18.40
N ASN A 35 14.30 2.88 -18.01
CA ASN A 35 14.64 1.90 -16.97
C ASN A 35 13.91 2.24 -15.64
N PRO A 36 13.35 1.26 -14.91
CA PRO A 36 12.69 1.47 -13.62
C PRO A 36 13.47 2.29 -12.61
N ARG A 37 14.81 2.17 -12.58
CA ARG A 37 15.67 2.99 -11.71
C ARG A 37 15.65 4.46 -12.12
N ALA A 38 15.68 4.75 -13.41
CA ALA A 38 15.62 6.11 -13.94
C ALA A 38 14.25 6.74 -13.65
N VAL A 39 13.17 5.97 -13.82
CA VAL A 39 11.80 6.38 -13.47
C VAL A 39 11.71 6.74 -11.98
N ALA A 40 12.17 5.86 -11.09
CA ALA A 40 12.18 6.14 -9.66
C ALA A 40 12.98 7.39 -9.31
N LYS A 41 14.16 7.57 -9.92
CA LYS A 41 15.00 8.77 -9.71
C LYS A 41 14.30 10.05 -10.17
N ALA A 42 13.65 10.03 -11.33
CA ALA A 42 12.91 11.19 -11.86
C ALA A 42 11.76 11.59 -10.94
N HIS A 43 10.96 10.62 -10.47
CA HIS A 43 9.90 10.88 -9.49
C HIS A 43 10.45 11.45 -8.17
N CYS A 44 11.52 10.87 -7.63
CA CYS A 44 12.14 11.40 -6.41
C CYS A 44 12.65 12.84 -6.59
N ALA A 45 13.29 13.13 -7.73
CA ALA A 45 13.76 14.48 -8.05
C ALA A 45 12.59 15.48 -8.14
N ALA A 46 11.49 15.11 -8.82
CA ALA A 46 10.29 15.94 -8.90
C ALA A 46 9.64 16.20 -7.53
N ALA A 47 9.75 15.24 -6.60
CA ALA A 47 9.25 15.39 -5.23
C ALA A 47 10.26 16.06 -4.27
N GLY A 48 11.42 16.53 -4.76
CA GLY A 48 12.45 17.16 -3.92
C GLY A 48 13.08 16.22 -2.88
N THR A 49 13.16 14.92 -3.19
CA THR A 49 13.68 13.88 -2.27
C THR A 49 14.68 12.96 -2.97
N THR A 50 15.29 12.06 -2.21
CA THR A 50 16.22 11.05 -2.73
C THR A 50 15.61 9.65 -2.61
N MET A 51 16.10 8.71 -3.43
CA MET A 51 15.64 7.31 -3.36
C MET A 51 15.98 6.69 -2.01
N GLU A 52 17.14 7.02 -1.44
CA GLU A 52 17.60 6.53 -0.15
C GLU A 52 16.65 6.96 0.97
N LYS A 53 16.23 8.23 0.96
CA LYS A 53 15.26 8.76 1.91
C LYS A 53 13.90 8.09 1.77
N VAL A 54 13.41 7.94 0.54
CA VAL A 54 12.14 7.24 0.29
C VAL A 54 12.21 5.78 0.74
N ARG A 55 13.32 5.08 0.49
CA ARG A 55 13.51 3.70 0.96
C ARG A 55 13.51 3.61 2.48
N ALA A 56 14.14 4.55 3.18
CA ALA A 56 14.13 4.62 4.63
C ALA A 56 12.70 4.88 5.18
N ASP A 57 11.92 5.75 4.54
CA ASP A 57 10.53 6.02 4.91
C ASP A 57 9.61 4.80 4.71
N ILE A 58 9.85 4.03 3.65
CA ILE A 58 9.12 2.80 3.34
C ILE A 58 9.49 1.69 4.34
N LEU A 59 10.79 1.50 4.55
CA LEU A 59 11.35 0.37 5.30
C LEU A 59 11.43 0.68 6.80
N THR A 60 10.28 0.96 7.41
CA THR A 60 10.19 1.08 8.86
C THR A 60 10.56 -0.25 9.56
N PRO A 61 10.96 -0.24 10.84
CA PRO A 61 11.31 -1.48 11.57
C PRO A 61 10.23 -2.56 11.49
N ALA A 62 8.96 -2.18 11.55
CA ALA A 62 7.84 -3.12 11.45
C ALA A 62 7.72 -3.75 10.05
N VAL A 63 7.97 -2.95 8.99
CA VAL A 63 7.94 -3.45 7.61
C VAL A 63 9.13 -4.37 7.35
N LEU A 64 10.31 -4.03 7.86
CA LEU A 64 11.49 -4.89 7.78
C LEU A 64 11.26 -6.22 8.49
N ALA A 65 10.78 -6.20 9.74
CA ALA A 65 10.46 -7.41 10.48
C ALA A 65 9.43 -8.28 9.75
N ALA A 66 8.38 -7.67 9.18
CA ALA A 66 7.39 -8.38 8.38
C ALA A 66 7.98 -9.00 7.10
N ALA A 67 8.88 -8.29 6.42
CA ALA A 67 9.57 -8.80 5.24
C ALA A 67 10.46 -10.00 5.55
N LEU A 68 11.21 -9.93 6.66
CA LEU A 68 12.05 -11.02 7.14
C LEU A 68 11.23 -12.22 7.64
N ALA A 69 10.06 -11.98 8.22
CA ALA A 69 9.12 -13.02 8.64
C ALA A 69 8.34 -13.67 7.49
N GLY A 70 8.53 -13.22 6.23
CA GLY A 70 7.85 -13.80 5.07
C GLY A 70 6.38 -13.39 4.92
N LEU A 71 5.95 -12.31 5.59
CA LEU A 71 4.60 -11.79 5.43
C LEU A 71 4.43 -11.17 4.03
N THR A 72 3.26 -11.39 3.43
CA THR A 72 2.97 -10.92 2.06
C THR A 72 2.33 -9.55 2.00
N ASN A 73 1.70 -9.11 3.09
CA ASN A 73 0.99 -7.83 3.16
C ASN A 73 1.22 -7.15 4.50
N VAL A 74 1.50 -5.85 4.47
CA VAL A 74 1.66 -5.02 5.67
C VAL A 74 0.80 -3.78 5.53
N ASN A 75 0.02 -3.48 6.57
CA ASN A 75 -0.74 -2.24 6.64
C ASN A 75 -0.13 -1.35 7.72
N THR A 76 0.22 -0.13 7.33
CA THR A 76 0.58 0.94 8.25
C THR A 76 -0.48 2.04 8.17
N PRO A 77 -0.55 2.96 9.15
CA PRO A 77 -1.48 4.09 9.07
C PRO A 77 -1.29 4.95 7.82
N ARG A 78 -0.07 5.01 7.28
CA ARG A 78 0.29 5.84 6.12
C ARG A 78 0.10 5.13 4.79
N MET A 79 0.31 3.82 4.74
CA MET A 79 0.36 3.07 3.49
C MET A 79 0.13 1.57 3.69
N ARG A 80 -0.34 0.93 2.63
CA ARG A 80 -0.39 -0.53 2.54
C ARG A 80 0.71 -1.01 1.61
N LEU A 81 1.44 -2.04 2.02
CA LEU A 81 2.58 -2.59 1.27
C LEU A 81 2.28 -4.04 0.90
N VAL A 82 2.67 -4.41 -0.31
CA VAL A 82 2.71 -5.80 -0.76
C VAL A 82 4.18 -6.22 -0.82
N ILE A 83 4.48 -7.33 -0.16
CA ILE A 83 5.82 -7.91 -0.06
C ILE A 83 5.82 -9.22 -0.84
N HIS A 84 6.84 -9.40 -1.67
CA HIS A 84 7.07 -10.63 -2.43
C HIS A 84 8.52 -11.07 -2.21
N ALA A 85 8.72 -12.32 -1.78
CA ALA A 85 10.05 -12.87 -1.45
C ALA A 85 10.89 -11.97 -0.52
N GLY A 86 10.26 -11.33 0.47
CA GLY A 86 10.93 -10.41 1.40
C GLY A 86 11.37 -9.06 0.80
N ILE A 87 10.84 -8.70 -0.39
CA ILE A 87 11.03 -7.42 -1.07
C ILE A 87 9.70 -6.67 -1.12
N VAL A 88 9.69 -5.39 -0.76
CA VAL A 88 8.55 -4.50 -0.94
C VAL A 88 8.35 -4.25 -2.44
N ALA A 89 7.34 -4.91 -3.00
CA ALA A 89 7.07 -4.92 -4.44
C ALA A 89 6.22 -3.71 -4.85
N THR A 90 5.21 -3.34 -4.06
CA THR A 90 4.37 -2.19 -4.38
C THR A 90 3.77 -1.54 -3.14
N ILE A 91 3.38 -0.28 -3.28
CA ILE A 91 2.77 0.53 -2.25
C ILE A 91 1.40 0.97 -2.73
N CYS A 92 0.41 0.71 -1.90
CA CYS A 92 -0.98 1.11 -2.10
C CYS A 92 -1.33 2.25 -1.16
N SER A 93 -2.24 3.12 -1.61
CA SER A 93 -2.83 4.14 -0.76
C SER A 93 -3.46 3.49 0.47
N PRO A 94 -3.43 4.17 1.64
CA PRO A 94 -4.08 3.69 2.83
C PRO A 94 -5.56 3.48 2.55
N ARG A 95 -6.16 2.44 3.16
CA ARG A 95 -7.61 2.26 3.09
C ARG A 95 -8.24 3.52 3.68
N ARG A 96 -9.05 4.22 2.89
CA ARG A 96 -9.95 5.24 3.44
C ARG A 96 -10.75 4.53 4.52
N LYS A 97 -10.56 4.91 5.78
CA LYS A 97 -11.48 4.50 6.83
C LYS A 97 -12.81 5.11 6.40
N SER A 98 -13.69 4.27 5.86
CA SER A 98 -15.06 4.72 5.70
C SER A 98 -15.51 5.08 7.11
N ASN A 99 -15.88 6.34 7.34
CA ASN A 99 -16.60 6.75 8.54
C ASN A 99 -18.01 6.15 8.55
N HIS A 100 -18.18 4.91 8.05
CA HIS A 100 -19.34 4.09 8.32
C HIS A 100 -19.33 3.87 9.83
N ARG A 101 -19.95 4.80 10.54
CA ARG A 101 -20.60 4.50 11.82
C ARG A 101 -21.32 3.18 11.60
N MET A 102 -21.16 2.26 12.54
CA MET A 102 -21.94 1.03 12.56
C MET A 102 -23.40 1.43 12.34
N GLN A 103 -23.94 1.14 11.15
CA GLN A 103 -25.34 1.40 10.88
C GLN A 103 -26.10 0.38 11.70
N VAL A 104 -26.53 0.80 12.89
CA VAL A 104 -27.56 0.09 13.64
C VAL A 104 -28.82 0.18 12.79
N ARG A 105 -29.04 -0.88 12.03
CA ARG A 105 -30.22 -0.99 11.18
C ARG A 105 -31.44 -1.12 12.06
N THR A 106 -32.52 -0.48 11.65
CA THR A 106 -33.81 -0.65 12.34
C THR A 106 -34.30 -2.09 12.16
N ASP A 107 -35.13 -2.58 13.07
CA ASP A 107 -35.73 -3.92 12.98
C ASP A 107 -36.44 -4.17 11.64
N LYS A 108 -37.04 -3.11 11.07
CA LYS A 108 -37.71 -3.16 9.77
C LYS A 108 -36.74 -3.46 8.63
N GLU A 109 -35.56 -2.82 8.64
CA GLU A 109 -34.51 -3.05 7.65
C GLU A 109 -33.88 -4.43 7.81
N TYR A 110 -33.72 -4.90 9.04
CA TYR A 110 -33.23 -6.25 9.34
C TYR A 110 -34.18 -7.33 8.80
N ARG A 111 -35.48 -7.23 9.10
CA ARG A 111 -36.51 -8.16 8.60
C ARG A 111 -36.60 -8.16 7.07
N THR A 112 -36.51 -7.01 6.44
CA THR A 112 -36.54 -6.88 4.96
C THR A 112 -35.36 -7.60 4.32
N ARG A 113 -34.16 -7.46 4.89
CA ARG A 113 -32.95 -8.12 4.40
C ARG A 113 -33.00 -9.63 4.62
N GLN A 114 -33.48 -10.07 5.78
CA GLN A 114 -33.63 -11.49 6.10
C GLN A 114 -34.65 -12.17 5.19
N SER A 115 -35.77 -11.50 4.89
CA SER A 115 -36.75 -11.97 3.90
C SER A 115 -36.14 -12.13 2.50
N ARG A 116 -35.36 -11.14 2.05
CA ARG A 116 -34.64 -11.22 0.76
C ARG A 116 -33.61 -12.35 0.73
N PHE A 117 -32.88 -12.56 1.82
CA PHE A 117 -31.91 -13.64 1.94
C PHE A 117 -32.59 -15.01 1.89
N ASN A 118 -33.64 -15.20 2.69
CA ASN A 118 -34.41 -16.44 2.71
C ASN A 118 -35.06 -16.75 1.35
N ARG A 119 -35.54 -15.73 0.63
CA ARG A 119 -36.06 -15.91 -0.74
C ARG A 119 -34.98 -16.40 -1.71
N ARG A 120 -33.74 -15.90 -1.61
CA ARG A 120 -32.62 -16.35 -2.46
C ARG A 120 -32.22 -17.79 -2.14
N MET A 121 -32.18 -18.16 -0.86
CA MET A 121 -31.86 -19.52 -0.41
C MET A 121 -32.93 -20.56 -0.79
N ARG A 122 -34.15 -20.14 -1.12
CA ARG A 122 -35.22 -21.05 -1.60
C ARG A 122 -35.15 -21.36 -3.10
N HIS A 123 -34.36 -20.60 -3.86
CA HIS A 123 -34.19 -20.77 -5.31
C HIS A 123 -32.78 -21.21 -5.69
N ALA A 124 -31.96 -21.59 -4.71
CA ALA A 124 -30.63 -22.18 -4.87
C ALA A 124 -30.70 -23.63 -4.38
#